data_AF-A0AAU3MPF6-F1
#
_entry.id   AF-A0AAU3MPF6-F1
#
_cell.length_a   1.000
_cell.length_b   1.000
_cell.length_c   1.000
_cell.angle_alpha   90.00
_cell.angle_beta   90.00
_cell.angle_gamma   90.00
#
_symmetry.space_group_name_H-M   'P 1'
#
loop_
_entity.id
_entity.type
_entity.pdbx_description
1 polymer ?
#
loop_
_entity_poly.entity_id
_entity_poly.type
_entity_poly.pdbx_seq_one_letter_code
_entity_poly.pdbx_strand_id
1 'polypeptide(L)'
;MPAEKETPESPAKSPAKSEQTRALILETAMRMFRERGYDKTTMRAIAKEAGVSVGNAYYYFAGKEHLIQGFYDQISAEHRAAVRSVLDRETDLEKRLAGVLRAWLEIAEPYHEFAAQFFKTAADPTSPLSPFSPESEHARETAIDVHREVLAGSRTKVPAELAAILPELMWLSQMGLVLYWVFDSSEGRERSRRLAERGARLTTRGVALARFRVLRPLVLEVHELFTDFLPGMTEASTAAREKGKGDGNEKGHGNDQGKG
;
A
#
# COMPACT_ATOMS: atom_id res chain seq x y z
N MET A 1 23.72 -27.48 -51.49
CA MET A 1 23.60 -27.34 -50.02
C MET A 1 23.17 -25.90 -49.76
N PRO A 2 21.95 -25.63 -49.27
CA PRO A 2 21.54 -24.27 -48.95
C PRO A 2 22.11 -23.87 -47.58
N ALA A 3 22.60 -22.63 -47.49
CA ALA A 3 23.09 -22.02 -46.27
C ALA A 3 21.92 -21.72 -45.32
N GLU A 4 21.97 -22.29 -44.12
CA GLU A 4 21.11 -21.94 -42.99
C GLU A 4 21.39 -20.48 -42.60
N LYS A 5 20.37 -19.63 -42.71
CA LYS A 5 20.39 -18.29 -42.16
C LYS A 5 20.19 -18.40 -40.65
N GLU A 6 21.25 -18.16 -39.89
CA GLU A 6 21.16 -17.90 -38.46
C GLU A 6 20.24 -16.70 -38.23
N THR A 7 19.17 -16.93 -37.48
CA THR A 7 18.26 -15.87 -37.04
C THR A 7 18.95 -15.13 -35.90
N PRO A 8 19.13 -13.80 -35.94
CA PRO A 8 19.80 -13.10 -34.84
C PRO A 8 18.89 -13.10 -33.62
N GLU A 9 19.34 -13.77 -32.57
CA GLU A 9 18.75 -13.77 -31.24
C GLU A 9 18.76 -12.32 -30.72
N SER A 10 17.58 -11.80 -30.38
CA SER A 10 17.40 -10.41 -29.93
C SER A 10 18.14 -10.20 -28.60
N PRO A 11 18.98 -9.16 -28.44
CA PRO A 11 19.82 -9.02 -27.25
C PRO A 11 18.95 -8.77 -26.02
N ALA A 12 19.05 -9.66 -25.03
CA ALA A 12 18.42 -9.51 -23.73
C ALA A 12 18.85 -8.15 -23.12
N LYS A 13 17.86 -7.26 -22.88
CA LYS A 13 18.12 -5.94 -22.29
C LYS A 13 18.67 -6.11 -20.87
N SER A 14 19.73 -5.38 -20.53
CA SER A 14 20.28 -5.33 -19.17
C SER A 14 19.21 -4.95 -18.14
N PRO A 15 19.20 -5.53 -16.91
CA PRO A 15 18.15 -5.32 -15.90
C PRO A 15 17.81 -3.85 -15.65
N ALA A 16 18.83 -3.00 -15.51
CA ALA A 16 18.66 -1.56 -15.27
C ALA A 16 17.92 -0.82 -16.41
N LYS A 17 18.13 -1.21 -17.68
CA LYS A 17 17.42 -0.63 -18.82
C LYS A 17 15.96 -1.09 -18.89
N SER A 18 15.70 -2.32 -18.42
CA SER A 18 14.36 -2.89 -18.33
C SER A 18 13.52 -2.12 -17.31
N GLU A 19 14.06 -1.90 -16.11
CA GLU A 19 13.41 -1.13 -15.04
C GLU A 19 13.17 0.33 -15.43
N GLN A 20 14.15 0.99 -16.06
CA GLN A 20 13.99 2.35 -16.58
C GLN A 20 12.84 2.45 -17.60
N THR A 21 12.71 1.45 -18.48
CA THR A 21 11.63 1.42 -19.47
C THR A 21 10.27 1.21 -18.79
N ARG A 22 10.20 0.33 -17.79
CA ARG A 22 8.99 0.10 -17.00
C ARG A 22 8.54 1.38 -16.28
N ALA A 23 9.47 2.06 -15.60
CA ALA A 23 9.22 3.33 -14.92
C ALA A 23 8.74 4.42 -15.88
N LEU A 24 9.40 4.57 -17.03
CA LEU A 24 8.99 5.53 -18.08
C LEU A 24 7.55 5.32 -18.55
N ILE A 25 7.16 4.05 -18.78
CA ILE A 25 5.79 3.73 -19.20
C ILE A 25 4.78 4.09 -18.10
N LEU A 26 5.09 3.76 -16.85
CA LEU A 26 4.23 4.04 -15.70
C LEU A 26 4.05 5.54 -15.47
N GLU A 27 5.15 6.30 -15.45
CA GLU A 27 5.12 7.77 -15.31
C GLU A 27 4.31 8.43 -16.43
N THR A 28 4.53 7.97 -17.67
CA THR A 28 3.78 8.45 -18.83
C THR A 28 2.29 8.16 -18.68
N ALA A 29 1.93 6.94 -18.27
CA ALA A 29 0.54 6.55 -18.05
C ALA A 29 -0.12 7.42 -16.96
N MET A 30 0.54 7.62 -15.81
CA MET A 30 0.00 8.43 -14.71
C MET A 30 -0.23 9.88 -15.12
N ARG A 31 0.73 10.47 -15.84
CA ARG A 31 0.57 11.82 -16.40
C ARG A 31 -0.63 11.87 -17.35
N MET A 32 -0.76 10.91 -18.26
CA MET A 32 -1.89 10.86 -19.19
C MET A 32 -3.22 10.62 -18.49
N PHE A 33 -3.27 9.80 -17.44
CA PHE A 33 -4.48 9.60 -16.66
C PHE A 33 -4.92 10.86 -15.93
N ARG A 34 -3.98 11.66 -15.42
CA ARG A 34 -4.28 12.97 -14.83
C ARG A 34 -4.79 13.97 -15.86
N GLU A 35 -4.16 14.03 -17.04
CA GLU A 35 -4.50 15.01 -18.09
C GLU A 35 -5.77 14.67 -18.88
N ARG A 36 -6.03 13.38 -19.12
CA ARG A 36 -7.08 12.91 -20.06
C ARG A 36 -8.14 12.04 -19.40
N GLY A 37 -7.92 11.60 -18.17
CA GLY A 37 -8.73 10.60 -17.47
C GLY A 37 -8.34 9.16 -17.82
N TYR A 38 -8.64 8.24 -16.90
CA TYR A 38 -8.36 6.80 -17.04
C TYR A 38 -9.08 6.17 -18.24
N ASP A 39 -10.38 6.43 -18.39
CA ASP A 39 -11.23 5.79 -19.41
C ASP A 39 -10.81 6.13 -20.84
N LYS A 40 -10.48 7.42 -21.07
CA LYS A 40 -10.11 7.94 -22.41
C LYS A 40 -8.68 7.61 -22.81
N THR A 41 -7.86 7.11 -21.89
CA THR A 41 -6.47 6.74 -22.17
C THR A 41 -6.40 5.27 -22.60
N THR A 42 -5.55 4.96 -23.59
CA THR A 42 -5.35 3.60 -24.11
C THR A 42 -3.88 3.19 -24.03
N MET A 43 -3.60 1.88 -23.91
CA MET A 43 -2.23 1.34 -23.93
C MET A 43 -1.44 1.78 -25.16
N ARG A 44 -2.10 1.89 -26.31
CA ARG A 44 -1.48 2.36 -27.55
C ARG A 44 -1.06 3.83 -27.49
N ALA A 45 -1.91 4.68 -26.91
CA ALA A 45 -1.61 6.09 -26.73
C ALA A 45 -0.45 6.28 -25.74
N ILE A 46 -0.42 5.50 -24.66
CA ILE A 46 0.66 5.49 -23.67
C ILE A 46 1.98 5.06 -24.33
N ALA A 47 1.98 3.96 -25.08
CA ALA A 47 3.18 3.49 -25.79
C ALA A 47 3.75 4.55 -26.74
N LYS A 48 2.86 5.21 -27.51
CA LYS A 48 3.24 6.29 -28.42
C LYS A 48 3.85 7.48 -27.68
N GLU A 49 3.21 7.91 -26.59
CA GLU A 49 3.68 9.04 -25.77
C GLU A 49 5.01 8.73 -25.07
N ALA A 50 5.18 7.50 -24.60
CA ALA A 50 6.40 7.03 -23.94
C ALA A 50 7.55 6.72 -24.93
N GLY A 51 7.31 6.82 -26.25
CA GLY A 51 8.32 6.52 -27.27
C GLY A 51 8.71 5.04 -27.36
N VAL A 52 7.83 4.13 -26.95
CA VAL A 52 8.04 2.67 -27.01
C VAL A 52 7.08 1.99 -27.98
N SER A 53 7.43 0.78 -28.44
CA SER A 53 6.49 -0.01 -29.23
C SER A 53 5.32 -0.48 -28.37
N VAL A 54 4.14 -0.66 -28.98
CA VAL A 54 2.94 -1.17 -28.29
C VAL A 54 3.21 -2.55 -27.67
N GLY A 55 3.90 -3.44 -28.39
CA GLY A 55 4.31 -4.75 -27.85
C GLY A 55 5.23 -4.64 -26.63
N ASN A 56 6.18 -3.68 -26.64
CA ASN A 56 7.03 -3.44 -25.48
C ASN A 56 6.26 -2.85 -24.31
N ALA A 57 5.21 -2.04 -24.53
CA ALA A 57 4.32 -1.59 -23.45
C ALA A 57 3.53 -2.75 -22.84
N TYR A 58 2.93 -3.62 -23.67
CA TYR A 58 2.21 -4.80 -23.21
C TYR A 58 3.10 -5.85 -22.53
N TYR A 59 4.38 -5.90 -22.89
CA TYR A 59 5.37 -6.74 -22.22
C TYR A 59 5.54 -6.36 -20.74
N TYR A 60 5.54 -5.07 -20.40
CA TYR A 60 5.65 -4.62 -19.01
C TYR A 60 4.31 -4.55 -18.29
N PHE A 61 3.24 -4.19 -18.99
CA PHE A 61 1.91 -4.02 -18.41
C PHE A 61 0.86 -4.61 -19.34
N ALA A 62 0.24 -5.73 -18.92
CA ALA A 62 -0.75 -6.45 -19.73
C ALA A 62 -2.03 -5.64 -20.00
N GLY A 63 -2.25 -4.53 -19.30
CA GLY A 63 -3.40 -3.65 -19.48
C GLY A 63 -3.30 -2.38 -18.63
N LYS A 64 -4.33 -1.54 -18.71
CA LYS A 64 -4.41 -0.30 -17.92
C LYS A 64 -4.55 -0.58 -16.43
N GLU A 65 -5.13 -1.72 -16.11
CA GLU A 65 -5.34 -2.18 -14.75
C GLU A 65 -3.98 -2.46 -14.08
N HIS A 66 -3.05 -3.07 -14.80
CA HIS A 66 -1.68 -3.32 -14.30
C HIS A 66 -0.88 -2.02 -14.11
N LEU A 67 -1.21 -0.96 -14.85
CA LEU A 67 -0.62 0.36 -14.63
C LEU A 67 -1.13 1.00 -13.34
N ILE A 68 -2.40 0.80 -12.99
CA ILE A 68 -2.94 1.24 -11.69
C ILE A 68 -2.30 0.46 -10.55
N GLN A 69 -2.12 -0.86 -10.70
CA GLN A 69 -1.42 -1.64 -9.68
C GLN A 69 0.02 -1.17 -9.49
N GLY A 70 0.74 -0.93 -10.60
CA GLY A 70 2.08 -0.33 -10.53
C GLY A 70 2.09 1.05 -9.86
N PHE A 71 1.03 1.86 -10.02
CA PHE A 71 0.88 3.13 -9.32
C PHE A 71 0.63 2.95 -7.82
N TYR A 72 -0.22 2.00 -7.41
CA TYR A 72 -0.42 1.68 -6.01
C TYR A 72 0.87 1.19 -5.35
N ASP A 73 1.64 0.34 -6.02
CA ASP A 73 2.95 -0.10 -5.53
C ASP A 73 3.91 1.09 -5.36
N GLN A 74 3.95 1.97 -6.36
CA GLN A 74 4.81 3.16 -6.34
C GLN A 74 4.43 4.10 -5.19
N ILE A 75 3.16 4.47 -5.05
CA ILE A 75 2.73 5.42 -4.00
C ILE A 75 2.89 4.81 -2.60
N SER A 76 2.67 3.51 -2.43
CA SER A 76 2.93 2.81 -1.17
C SER A 76 4.42 2.79 -0.84
N ALA A 77 5.31 2.58 -1.81
CA ALA A 77 6.75 2.63 -1.62
C ALA A 77 7.25 4.05 -1.29
N GLU A 78 6.77 5.07 -1.99
CA GLU A 78 7.06 6.48 -1.71
C GLU A 78 6.60 6.86 -0.30
N HIS A 79 5.40 6.44 0.10
CA HIS A 79 4.88 6.65 1.45
C HIS A 79 5.76 5.98 2.51
N ARG A 80 6.13 4.71 2.30
CA ARG A 80 7.03 3.97 3.20
C ARG A 80 8.38 4.66 3.38
N ALA A 81 8.92 5.26 2.31
CA ALA A 81 10.16 6.01 2.35
C ALA A 81 10.01 7.34 3.10
N ALA A 82 8.95 8.11 2.83
CA ALA A 82 8.71 9.41 3.43
C ALA A 82 8.48 9.34 4.95
N VAL A 83 7.88 8.25 5.45
CA VAL A 83 7.60 8.10 6.88
C VAL A 83 8.82 7.73 7.72
N ARG A 84 9.95 7.31 7.12
CA ARG A 84 11.14 6.84 7.85
C ARG A 84 11.56 7.79 8.96
N SER A 85 11.77 9.06 8.63
CA SER A 85 12.20 10.09 9.58
C SER A 85 11.23 10.27 10.77
N VAL A 86 9.92 10.20 10.50
CA VAL A 86 8.89 10.28 11.56
C VAL A 86 8.94 9.05 12.46
N LEU A 87 9.04 7.85 11.86
CA LEU A 87 9.07 6.59 12.59
C LEU A 87 10.39 6.37 13.35
N ASP A 88 11.49 7.01 12.94
CA ASP A 88 12.75 6.91 13.68
C ASP A 88 12.79 7.87 14.88
N ARG A 89 12.13 9.04 14.77
CA ARG A 89 12.17 10.10 15.78
C ARG A 89 11.09 9.98 16.86
N GLU A 90 9.85 9.67 16.46
CA GLU A 90 8.70 9.75 17.36
C GLU A 90 8.43 8.40 18.03
N THR A 91 8.29 8.37 19.36
CA THR A 91 7.94 7.14 20.10
C THR A 91 6.51 7.15 20.66
N ASP A 92 5.84 8.29 20.56
CA ASP A 92 4.43 8.44 20.95
C ASP A 92 3.52 7.95 19.82
N LEU A 93 2.55 7.09 20.15
CA LEU A 93 1.71 6.44 19.14
C LEU A 93 0.89 7.45 18.33
N GLU A 94 0.38 8.51 18.99
CA GLU A 94 -0.44 9.53 18.32
C GLU A 94 0.41 10.34 17.35
N LYS A 95 1.61 10.77 17.77
CA LYS A 95 2.55 11.49 16.90
C LYS A 95 3.03 10.65 15.72
N ARG A 96 3.31 9.36 15.94
CA ARG A 96 3.68 8.42 14.87
C ARG A 96 2.57 8.30 13.84
N LEU A 97 1.35 7.97 14.28
CA LEU A 97 0.21 7.79 13.38
C LEU A 97 -0.15 9.09 12.65
N ALA A 98 -0.21 10.22 13.36
CA ALA A 98 -0.49 11.52 12.74
C ALA A 98 0.58 11.91 11.70
N GLY A 99 1.85 11.64 11.99
CA GLY A 99 2.94 11.91 11.04
C GLY A 99 2.88 11.00 9.80
N VAL A 100 2.51 9.72 9.96
CA VAL A 100 2.28 8.80 8.85
C VAL A 100 1.14 9.26 7.95
N LEU A 101 -0.01 9.63 8.53
CA LEU A 101 -1.16 10.10 7.76
C LEU A 101 -0.89 11.44 7.06
N ARG A 102 -0.12 12.33 7.69
CA ARG A 102 0.31 13.60 7.08
C ARG A 102 1.24 13.35 5.88
N ALA A 103 2.25 12.49 6.04
CA ALA A 103 3.16 12.14 4.95
C ALA A 103 2.41 11.53 3.77
N TRP A 104 1.38 10.71 4.04
CA TRP A 104 0.51 10.18 2.99
C TRP A 104 -0.19 11.30 2.21
N LEU A 105 -0.80 12.27 2.91
CA LEU A 105 -1.48 13.41 2.26
C LEU A 105 -0.53 14.26 1.42
N GLU A 106 0.70 14.47 1.87
CA GLU A 106 1.73 15.23 1.13
C GLU A 106 2.12 14.55 -0.19
N ILE A 107 2.27 13.23 -0.18
CA ILE A 107 2.61 12.43 -1.36
C ILE A 107 1.42 12.28 -2.31
N ALA A 108 0.21 12.16 -1.76
CA ALA A 108 -1.01 12.00 -2.54
C ALA A 108 -1.45 13.30 -3.23
N GLU A 109 -1.06 14.47 -2.70
CA GLU A 109 -1.50 15.79 -3.15
C GLU A 109 -1.43 16.02 -4.68
N PRO A 110 -0.32 15.66 -5.39
CA PRO A 110 -0.22 15.81 -6.85
C PRO A 110 -1.20 14.93 -7.64
N TYR A 111 -1.80 13.93 -6.99
CA TYR A 111 -2.71 12.95 -7.59
C TYR A 111 -4.18 13.20 -7.25
N HIS A 112 -4.51 14.25 -6.51
CA HIS A 112 -5.89 14.52 -6.06
C HIS A 112 -6.92 14.58 -7.19
N GLU A 113 -6.63 15.33 -8.26
CA GLU A 113 -7.56 15.44 -9.39
C GLU A 113 -7.78 14.09 -10.07
N PHE A 114 -6.70 13.32 -10.24
CA PHE A 114 -6.77 11.96 -10.77
C PHE A 114 -7.60 11.05 -9.85
N ALA A 115 -7.34 11.08 -8.55
CA ALA A 115 -8.04 10.26 -7.56
C ALA A 115 -9.56 10.54 -7.55
N ALA A 116 -9.97 11.81 -7.66
CA ALA A 116 -11.37 12.19 -7.74
C ALA A 116 -12.08 11.67 -9.00
N GLN A 117 -11.40 11.70 -10.15
CA GLN A 117 -11.94 11.14 -11.39
C GLN A 117 -11.97 9.60 -11.35
N PHE A 118 -10.94 8.99 -10.79
CA PHE A 118 -10.76 7.54 -10.74
C PHE A 118 -11.59 6.86 -9.65
N PHE A 119 -12.05 7.60 -8.64
CA PHE A 119 -12.78 7.07 -7.49
C PHE A 119 -13.94 6.16 -7.87
N LYS A 120 -14.74 6.53 -8.88
CA LYS A 120 -15.89 5.71 -9.33
C LYS A 120 -15.47 4.30 -9.76
N THR A 121 -14.30 4.18 -10.37
CA THR A 121 -13.77 2.90 -10.87
C THR A 121 -13.09 2.09 -9.77
N ALA A 122 -12.42 2.77 -8.83
CA ALA A 122 -11.75 2.13 -7.69
C ALA A 122 -12.71 1.77 -6.53
N ALA A 123 -13.84 2.46 -6.41
CA ALA A 123 -14.80 2.24 -5.33
C ALA A 123 -15.75 1.06 -5.57
N ASP A 124 -15.75 0.48 -6.78
CA ASP A 124 -16.48 -0.76 -7.07
C ASP A 124 -15.77 -1.94 -6.36
N PRO A 125 -16.42 -2.62 -5.40
CA PRO A 125 -15.81 -3.73 -4.66
C PRO A 125 -15.44 -4.94 -5.54
N THR A 126 -16.04 -5.05 -6.73
CA THR A 126 -15.79 -6.14 -7.68
C THR A 126 -14.71 -5.79 -8.70
N SER A 127 -14.25 -4.54 -8.72
CA SER A 127 -13.22 -4.07 -9.63
C SER A 127 -11.83 -4.54 -9.18
N PRO A 128 -10.97 -5.02 -10.09
CA PRO A 128 -9.58 -5.33 -9.78
C PRO A 128 -8.76 -4.07 -9.41
N LEU A 129 -9.35 -2.87 -9.57
CA LEU A 129 -8.74 -1.58 -9.24
C LEU A 129 -9.10 -1.10 -7.83
N SER A 130 -9.98 -1.84 -7.15
CA SER A 130 -10.28 -1.60 -5.75
C SER A 130 -9.03 -1.82 -4.89
N PRO A 131 -8.72 -0.93 -3.93
CA PRO A 131 -7.66 -1.17 -2.96
C PRO A 131 -7.85 -2.45 -2.12
N PHE A 132 -9.08 -2.95 -2.08
CA PHE A 132 -9.48 -4.18 -1.39
C PHE A 132 -9.39 -5.43 -2.28
N SER A 133 -9.11 -5.27 -3.58
CA SER A 133 -9.04 -6.41 -4.50
C SER A 133 -7.82 -7.31 -4.21
N PRO A 134 -7.85 -8.58 -4.65
CA PRO A 134 -6.69 -9.45 -4.65
C PRO A 134 -5.51 -8.87 -5.45
N GLU A 135 -5.79 -8.19 -6.55
CA GLU A 135 -4.75 -7.58 -7.40
C GLU A 135 -3.98 -6.47 -6.67
N SER A 136 -4.62 -5.78 -5.73
CA SER A 136 -4.02 -4.71 -4.92
C SER A 136 -3.33 -5.22 -3.64
N GLU A 137 -3.22 -6.54 -3.44
CA GLU A 137 -2.68 -7.15 -2.22
C GLU A 137 -1.26 -6.65 -1.89
N HIS A 138 -0.36 -6.59 -2.87
CA HIS A 138 1.02 -6.18 -2.63
C HIS A 138 1.12 -4.75 -2.08
N ALA A 139 0.41 -3.81 -2.71
CA ALA A 139 0.35 -2.42 -2.27
C ALA A 139 -0.34 -2.28 -0.91
N ARG A 140 -1.40 -3.05 -0.67
CA ARG A 140 -2.14 -3.07 0.60
C ARG A 140 -1.27 -3.58 1.74
N GLU A 141 -0.57 -4.70 1.57
CA GLU A 141 0.35 -5.23 2.59
C GLU A 141 1.50 -4.26 2.88
N THR A 142 2.06 -3.63 1.84
CA THR A 142 3.10 -2.60 2.02
C THR A 142 2.59 -1.41 2.85
N ALA A 143 1.33 -1.00 2.64
CA ALA A 143 0.72 0.07 3.41
C ALA A 143 0.37 -0.37 4.85
N ILE A 144 -0.12 -1.59 5.05
CA ILE A 144 -0.39 -2.17 6.38
C ILE A 144 0.91 -2.33 7.17
N ASP A 145 2.02 -2.70 6.53
CA ASP A 145 3.34 -2.78 7.15
C ASP A 145 3.76 -1.47 7.80
N VAL A 146 3.47 -0.33 7.16
CA VAL A 146 3.75 0.98 7.77
C VAL A 146 3.00 1.14 9.10
N HIS A 147 1.76 0.67 9.20
CA HIS A 147 0.99 0.67 10.46
C HIS A 147 1.50 -0.36 11.48
N ARG A 148 2.00 -1.52 11.02
CA ARG A 148 2.72 -2.48 11.89
C ARG A 148 3.94 -1.79 12.53
N GLU A 149 4.71 -1.04 11.75
CA GLU A 149 5.86 -0.29 12.23
C GLU A 149 5.48 0.88 13.16
N VAL A 150 4.35 1.56 12.91
CA VAL A 150 3.79 2.57 13.82
C VAL A 150 3.58 1.98 15.21
N LEU A 151 2.92 0.82 15.30
CA LEU A 151 2.67 0.14 16.57
C LEU A 151 3.96 -0.35 17.23
N ALA A 152 4.80 -1.06 16.48
CA ALA A 152 6.02 -1.70 16.99
C ALA A 152 7.02 -0.70 17.59
N GLY A 153 7.18 0.47 16.95
CA GLY A 153 8.08 1.53 17.44
C GLY A 153 7.47 2.44 18.50
N SER A 154 6.22 2.20 18.93
CA SER A 154 5.56 3.04 19.94
C SER A 154 5.81 2.54 21.36
N ARG A 155 5.74 3.44 22.35
CA ARG A 155 5.78 3.06 23.79
C ARG A 155 4.49 2.41 24.28
N THR A 156 3.45 2.35 23.43
CA THR A 156 2.13 1.84 23.81
C THR A 156 2.14 0.32 23.84
N LYS A 157 1.92 -0.28 25.01
CA LYS A 157 1.76 -1.73 25.14
C LYS A 157 0.39 -2.16 24.64
N VAL A 158 0.38 -3.05 23.64
CA VAL A 158 -0.82 -3.61 23.02
C VAL A 158 -0.85 -5.13 23.26
N PRO A 159 -1.98 -5.71 23.70
CA PRO A 159 -2.16 -7.17 23.77
C PRO A 159 -1.91 -7.85 22.42
N ALA A 160 -1.32 -9.05 22.42
CA ALA A 160 -0.95 -9.76 21.19
C ALA A 160 -2.13 -9.96 20.22
N GLU A 161 -3.31 -10.28 20.76
CA GLU A 161 -4.56 -10.43 20.00
C GLU A 161 -4.94 -9.15 19.24
N LEU A 162 -4.80 -7.98 19.86
CA LEU A 162 -5.09 -6.69 19.22
C LEU A 162 -3.97 -6.26 18.28
N ALA A 163 -2.72 -6.57 18.61
CA ALA A 163 -1.57 -6.27 17.76
C ALA A 163 -1.60 -7.00 16.41
N ALA A 164 -2.41 -8.06 16.28
CA ALA A 164 -2.66 -8.76 15.02
C ALA A 164 -3.60 -7.97 14.09
N ILE A 165 -4.63 -7.33 14.63
CA ILE A 165 -5.72 -6.71 13.84
C ILE A 165 -5.62 -5.18 13.74
N LEU A 166 -4.96 -4.52 14.69
CA LEU A 166 -4.87 -3.06 14.73
C LEU A 166 -4.20 -2.43 13.50
N PRO A 167 -3.13 -3.00 12.90
CA PRO A 167 -2.57 -2.46 11.67
C PRO A 167 -3.59 -2.34 10.54
N GLU A 168 -4.44 -3.36 10.38
CA GLU A 168 -5.50 -3.35 9.37
C GLU A 168 -6.59 -2.33 9.68
N LEU A 169 -7.00 -2.20 10.95
CA LEU A 169 -7.95 -1.17 11.37
C LEU A 169 -7.41 0.26 11.18
N MET A 170 -6.10 0.46 11.38
CA MET A 170 -5.42 1.73 11.10
C MET A 170 -5.37 2.02 9.60
N TRP A 171 -5.08 1.00 8.79
CA TRP A 171 -5.15 1.10 7.34
C TRP A 171 -6.57 1.39 6.83
N LEU A 172 -7.60 0.76 7.41
CA LEU A 172 -9.00 1.09 7.12
C LEU A 172 -9.34 2.54 7.49
N SER A 173 -8.84 3.02 8.63
CA SER A 173 -8.97 4.43 9.01
C SER A 173 -8.29 5.35 7.99
N GLN A 174 -7.13 4.95 7.46
CA GLN A 174 -6.47 5.66 6.35
C GLN A 174 -7.31 5.62 5.08
N MET A 175 -7.95 4.49 4.71
CA MET A 175 -8.87 4.43 3.55
C MET A 175 -10.07 5.36 3.72
N GLY A 176 -10.60 5.49 4.94
CA GLY A 176 -11.62 6.51 5.26
C GLY A 176 -11.10 7.95 5.09
N LEU A 177 -9.84 8.20 5.45
CA LEU A 177 -9.17 9.49 5.17
C LEU A 177 -8.97 9.72 3.66
N VAL A 178 -8.54 8.71 2.90
CA VAL A 178 -8.40 8.78 1.43
C VAL A 178 -9.73 9.14 0.81
N LEU A 179 -10.79 8.44 1.19
CA LEU A 179 -12.15 8.70 0.73
C LEU A 179 -12.56 10.15 1.01
N TYR A 180 -12.33 10.64 2.23
CA TYR A 180 -12.64 12.03 2.56
C TYR A 180 -11.81 13.02 1.74
N TRP A 181 -10.50 12.78 1.62
CA TRP A 181 -9.56 13.63 0.90
C TRP A 181 -9.90 13.77 -0.58
N VAL A 182 -10.36 12.69 -1.22
CA VAL A 182 -10.83 12.71 -2.61
C VAL A 182 -11.94 13.75 -2.85
N PHE A 183 -12.78 14.00 -1.84
CA PHE A 183 -13.92 14.93 -1.92
C PHE A 183 -13.65 16.27 -1.21
N ASP A 184 -12.46 16.48 -0.67
CA ASP A 184 -12.14 17.69 0.09
C ASP A 184 -11.78 18.85 -0.83
N SER A 185 -12.76 19.74 -1.02
CA SER A 185 -12.62 20.97 -1.81
C SER A 185 -12.05 22.16 -1.01
N SER A 186 -11.67 21.98 0.25
CA SER A 186 -11.05 23.06 1.02
C SER A 186 -9.68 23.46 0.47
N GLU A 187 -9.29 24.72 0.67
CA GLU A 187 -8.00 25.23 0.20
C GLU A 187 -6.86 24.36 0.76
N GLY A 188 -6.03 23.85 -0.17
CA GLY A 188 -4.98 22.91 0.15
C GLY A 188 -5.44 21.61 0.81
N ARG A 189 -6.73 21.24 0.83
CA ARG A 189 -7.28 20.07 1.56
C ARG A 189 -7.04 20.15 3.07
N GLU A 190 -7.18 21.35 3.62
CA GLU A 190 -6.98 21.60 5.06
C GLU A 190 -7.91 20.76 5.95
N ARG A 191 -9.15 20.47 5.51
CA ARG A 191 -10.06 19.62 6.29
C ARG A 191 -9.53 18.19 6.41
N SER A 192 -8.92 17.66 5.36
CA SER A 192 -8.28 16.34 5.35
C SER A 192 -7.07 16.29 6.29
N ARG A 193 -6.25 17.34 6.32
CA ARG A 193 -5.13 17.43 7.29
C ARG A 193 -5.63 17.41 8.73
N ARG A 194 -6.67 18.19 9.03
CA ARG A 194 -7.30 18.20 10.37
C ARG A 194 -7.97 16.87 10.70
N LEU A 195 -8.56 16.19 9.71
CA LEU A 195 -9.12 14.85 9.88
C LEU A 195 -8.03 13.83 10.21
N ALA A 196 -6.88 13.89 9.54
CA ALA A 196 -5.74 13.02 9.84
C ALA A 196 -5.25 13.20 11.28
N GLU A 197 -5.10 14.44 11.75
CA GLU A 197 -4.67 14.74 13.13
C GLU A 197 -5.68 14.26 14.18
N ARG A 198 -6.96 14.62 13.99
CA ARG A 198 -8.03 14.24 14.93
C ARG A 198 -8.33 12.74 14.89
N GLY A 199 -8.27 12.15 13.70
CA GLY A 199 -8.42 10.73 13.45
C GLY A 199 -7.34 9.94 14.17
N ALA A 200 -6.06 10.34 14.03
CA ALA A 200 -4.96 9.72 14.76
C ALA A 200 -5.20 9.72 16.28
N ARG A 201 -5.59 10.87 16.85
CA ARG A 201 -5.92 11.00 18.28
C ARG A 201 -7.10 10.10 18.70
N LEU A 202 -8.12 9.96 17.86
CA LEU A 202 -9.26 9.09 18.15
C LEU A 202 -8.84 7.62 18.13
N THR A 203 -8.10 7.21 17.10
CA THR A 203 -7.58 5.85 16.94
C THR A 203 -6.69 5.46 18.11
N THR A 204 -5.76 6.33 18.54
CA THR A 204 -4.87 6.01 19.67
C THR A 204 -5.60 5.91 21.00
N ARG A 205 -6.64 6.72 21.22
CA ARG A 205 -7.54 6.58 22.37
C ARG A 205 -8.32 5.26 22.33
N GLY A 206 -8.81 4.88 21.15
CA GLY A 206 -9.44 3.58 20.91
C GLY A 206 -8.50 2.43 21.29
N VAL A 207 -7.25 2.47 20.81
CA VAL A 207 -6.20 1.48 21.16
C VAL A 207 -5.94 1.45 22.67
N ALA A 208 -5.84 2.62 23.31
CA ALA A 208 -5.62 2.69 24.77
C ALA A 208 -6.79 2.09 25.55
N LEU A 209 -8.03 2.36 25.13
CA LEU A 209 -9.25 1.81 25.73
C LEU A 209 -9.39 0.30 25.49
N ALA A 210 -9.01 -0.19 24.30
CA ALA A 210 -9.02 -1.60 23.97
C ALA A 210 -8.10 -2.46 24.87
N ARG A 211 -7.16 -1.85 25.60
CA ARG A 211 -6.36 -2.56 26.61
C ARG A 211 -7.21 -3.12 27.74
N PHE A 212 -8.34 -2.48 28.07
CA PHE A 212 -9.29 -2.98 29.06
C PHE A 212 -10.05 -4.18 28.49
N ARG A 213 -10.03 -5.32 29.21
CA ARG A 213 -10.66 -6.57 28.78
C ARG A 213 -12.12 -6.42 28.36
N VAL A 214 -12.88 -5.53 29.01
CA VAL A 214 -14.30 -5.30 28.73
C VAL A 214 -14.56 -4.72 27.33
N LEU A 215 -13.60 -3.99 26.75
CA LEU A 215 -13.75 -3.36 25.43
C LEU A 215 -13.14 -4.17 24.29
N ARG A 216 -12.45 -5.28 24.57
CA ARG A 216 -11.79 -6.10 23.54
C ARG A 216 -12.77 -6.79 22.58
N PRO A 217 -13.89 -7.39 23.07
CA PRO A 217 -14.85 -8.03 22.16
C PRO A 217 -15.37 -7.08 21.09
N LEU A 218 -15.64 -5.82 21.46
CA LEU A 218 -16.10 -4.80 20.52
C LEU A 218 -15.07 -4.52 19.40
N VAL A 219 -13.78 -4.46 19.73
CA VAL A 219 -12.74 -4.19 18.73
C VAL A 219 -12.57 -5.38 17.78
N LEU A 220 -12.68 -6.60 18.30
CA LEU A 220 -12.65 -7.82 17.49
C LEU A 220 -13.88 -7.89 16.57
N GLU A 221 -15.07 -7.61 17.08
CA GLU A 221 -16.33 -7.60 16.32
C GLU A 221 -16.31 -6.54 15.20
N VAL A 222 -15.73 -5.37 15.45
CA VAL A 222 -15.54 -4.34 14.41
C VAL A 222 -14.59 -4.84 13.32
N HIS A 223 -13.51 -5.55 13.67
CA HIS A 223 -12.60 -6.12 12.68
C HIS A 223 -13.28 -7.25 11.88
N GLU A 224 -14.01 -8.13 12.56
CA GLU A 224 -14.77 -9.24 11.96
C GLU A 224 -15.82 -8.73 10.96
N LEU A 225 -16.52 -7.64 11.31
CA LEU A 225 -17.44 -6.96 10.40
C LEU A 225 -16.75 -6.49 9.11
N PHE A 226 -15.49 -6.06 9.17
CA PHE A 226 -14.79 -5.67 7.95
C PHE A 226 -14.24 -6.88 7.19
N THR A 227 -13.77 -7.93 7.86
CA THR A 227 -13.32 -9.15 7.19
C THR A 227 -14.44 -9.86 6.45
N ASP A 228 -15.66 -9.84 6.98
CA ASP A 228 -16.81 -10.53 6.39
C ASP A 228 -17.33 -9.83 5.12
N PHE A 229 -17.15 -8.50 5.04
CA PHE A 229 -17.77 -7.67 4.01
C PHE A 229 -16.78 -6.97 3.07
N LEU A 230 -15.48 -6.92 3.40
CA LEU A 230 -14.44 -6.35 2.55
C LEU A 230 -13.38 -7.39 2.18
N PRO A 231 -13.10 -7.58 0.87
CA PRO A 231 -12.02 -8.46 0.46
C PRO A 231 -10.66 -7.92 0.91
N GLY A 232 -9.69 -8.83 1.05
CA GLY A 232 -8.29 -8.49 1.32
C GLY A 232 -7.94 -8.18 2.78
N MET A 233 -8.89 -8.31 3.70
CA MET A 233 -8.66 -8.26 5.15
C MET A 233 -8.29 -9.65 5.69
N THR A 234 -7.36 -9.75 6.64
CA THR A 234 -6.95 -11.05 7.18
C THR A 234 -7.89 -11.52 8.27
N GLU A 235 -8.29 -12.79 8.28
CA GLU A 235 -9.00 -13.36 9.42
C GLU A 235 -8.15 -13.25 10.70
N ALA A 236 -8.74 -12.79 11.81
CA ALA A 236 -8.02 -12.64 13.07
C ALA A 236 -7.36 -13.96 13.57
N SER A 237 -7.89 -15.12 13.16
CA SER A 237 -7.36 -16.44 13.53
C SER A 237 -6.06 -16.83 12.81
N THR A 238 -5.85 -16.35 11.58
CA THR A 238 -4.68 -16.68 10.76
C THR A 238 -3.49 -15.78 11.10
N ALA A 239 -3.73 -14.48 11.34
CA ALA A 239 -2.70 -13.51 11.74
C ALA A 239 -1.98 -13.89 13.06
N ALA A 240 -2.68 -14.54 14.01
CA ALA A 240 -2.10 -15.06 15.24
C ALA A 240 -1.28 -16.35 15.04
N ARG A 241 -1.67 -17.19 14.07
CA ARG A 241 -0.99 -18.46 13.75
C ARG A 241 0.33 -18.26 12.99
N GLU A 242 0.41 -17.26 12.12
CA GLU A 242 1.65 -16.97 11.37
C GLU A 242 2.77 -16.43 12.27
N LYS A 243 2.45 -15.56 13.23
CA LYS A 243 3.42 -15.12 14.26
C LYS A 243 3.94 -16.26 15.13
N GLY A 244 3.11 -17.28 15.41
CA GLY A 244 3.52 -18.46 16.16
C GLY A 244 4.50 -19.39 15.42
N LYS A 245 4.61 -19.28 14.09
CA LYS A 245 5.56 -20.07 13.27
C LYS A 245 6.91 -19.38 13.10
N GLY A 246 6.98 -18.05 13.18
CA GLY A 246 8.22 -17.27 13.03
C GLY A 246 9.18 -17.40 14.22
N ASP A 247 8.67 -17.47 15.45
CA ASP A 247 9.49 -17.55 16.68
C ASP A 247 9.98 -18.97 17.01
N GLY A 248 9.58 -19.98 16.23
CA GLY A 248 9.85 -21.40 16.52
C GLY A 248 11.12 -21.98 15.89
N ASN A 249 11.80 -21.28 14.97
CA ASN A 249 12.82 -21.89 14.11
C ASN A 249 14.28 -21.37 14.31
N GLU A 250 14.55 -20.56 15.34
CA GLU A 250 15.91 -20.10 15.68
C GLU A 250 16.45 -20.69 17.01
N LYS A 251 16.09 -21.95 17.32
CA LYS A 251 16.77 -22.71 18.39
C LYS A 251 17.18 -24.09 17.92
N GLY A 252 18.24 -24.13 17.14
CA GLY A 252 18.97 -25.37 16.90
C GLY A 252 19.95 -25.23 15.76
N HIS A 253 21.18 -24.83 16.05
CA HIS A 253 22.43 -25.50 15.66
C HIS A 253 23.61 -24.55 15.84
N GLY A 254 24.51 -24.91 16.76
CA GLY A 254 25.75 -24.19 16.98
C GLY A 254 26.26 -24.39 18.40
N ASN A 255 26.52 -25.64 18.81
CA ASN A 255 27.47 -25.85 19.89
C ASN A 255 28.77 -26.37 19.28
N ASP A 256 29.77 -25.55 19.53
CA ASP A 256 31.09 -25.49 18.95
C ASP A 256 31.95 -26.69 19.38
N GLN A 257 32.74 -27.19 18.44
CA GLN A 257 33.80 -28.13 18.68
C GLN A 257 34.96 -27.40 19.37
N GLY A 258 35.33 -27.85 20.57
CA GLY A 258 36.55 -27.39 21.20
C GLY A 258 36.83 -28.07 22.52
N LYS A 259 37.61 -29.16 22.48
CA LYS A 259 38.70 -29.51 23.42
C LYS A 259 39.12 -30.97 23.28
N GLY A 260 40.43 -31.19 23.15
CA GLY A 260 41.11 -32.45 23.41
C GLY A 260 41.83 -33.02 22.20
#